data_AF-W1YJ91-F1
#
_entry.id   AF-W1YJ91-F1
#
_cell.length_a   1.000
_cell.length_b   1.000
_cell.length_c   1.000
_cell.angle_alpha   90.00
_cell.angle_beta   90.00
_cell.angle_gamma   90.00
#
_symmetry.space_group_name_H-M   'P 1'
#
loop_
_entity.id
_entity.type
_entity.pdbx_description
1 polymer ?
#
loop_
_entity_poly.entity_id
_entity_poly.type
_entity_poly.pdbx_seq_one_letter_code
_entity_poly.pdbx_strand_id
1 'polypeptide(L)' 'LVFDNSDQQLDIDMAEVAITRRIYRTGESEFLINKRSCRLKDIHLLLADTGLGRDSMAIIGQNRIDAILNSKP' A
#
# COMPACT_ATOMS: atom_id res chain seq x y z
N LEU A 1 1.47 -8.89 1.25
CA LEU A 1 2.56 -8.07 1.83
C LEU A 1 2.33 -8.03 3.33
N VAL A 2 3.39 -8.12 4.13
CA VAL A 2 3.31 -8.02 5.59
C VAL A 2 4.21 -6.86 6.01
N PHE A 3 3.69 -5.98 6.85
CA PHE A 3 4.36 -4.81 7.38
C PHE A 3 4.59 -5.02 8.88
N ASP A 4 5.79 -4.65 9.34
CA ASP A 4 6.05 -4.43 10.76
C ASP A 4 5.31 -3.14 11.18
N ASN A 5 4.52 -3.24 12.23
CA ASN A 5 3.75 -2.15 12.83
C ASN A 5 4.03 -2.04 14.34
N SER A 6 5.23 -2.45 14.77
CA SER A 6 5.67 -2.31 16.18
C SER A 6 5.75 -0.86 16.66
N ASP A 7 5.90 0.10 15.75
CA ASP A 7 5.90 1.53 16.00
C ASP A 7 4.50 2.18 15.90
N GLN A 8 3.46 1.38 15.62
CA GLN A 8 2.05 1.78 15.53
C GLN A 8 1.80 2.93 14.54
N GLN A 9 2.58 3.02 13.45
CA GLN A 9 2.30 3.99 12.38
C GLN A 9 1.00 3.70 11.62
N LEU A 10 0.60 2.43 11.56
CA LEU A 10 -0.69 2.03 11.01
C LEU A 10 -1.71 1.99 12.16
N ASP A 11 -2.88 2.61 11.97
CA ASP A 11 -4.00 2.63 12.92
C ASP A 11 -4.70 1.25 13.03
N ILE A 12 -3.92 0.25 13.44
CA ILE A 12 -4.29 -1.13 13.67
C ILE A 12 -3.53 -1.59 14.92
N ASP A 13 -4.27 -2.07 15.91
CA ASP A 13 -3.73 -2.58 17.18
C ASP A 13 -3.14 -3.98 17.03
N MET A 14 -2.16 -4.12 16.14
CA MET A 14 -1.40 -5.34 15.89
C MET A 14 0.02 -4.95 15.49
N ALA A 15 1.01 -5.66 16.05
CA ALA A 15 2.43 -5.44 15.73
C ALA A 15 2.80 -5.84 14.29
N GLU A 16 1.94 -6.59 13.60
CA GLU A 16 2.09 -6.92 12.18
C GLU A 16 0.78 -6.69 11.42
N VAL A 17 0.91 -6.11 10.23
CA VAL A 17 -0.21 -5.85 9.33
C VAL A 17 0.02 -6.52 7.98
N ALA A 18 -0.86 -7.46 7.62
CA ALA A 18 -0.85 -8.16 6.35
C ALA A 18 -1.91 -7.59 5.40
N ILE A 19 -1.46 -7.05 4.26
CA ILE A 19 -2.33 -6.59 3.17
C ILE A 19 -2.30 -7.63 2.04
N THR A 20 -3.49 -8.07 1.63
CA THR A 20 -3.69 -9.04 0.55
C THR A 20 -4.62 -8.48 -0.50
N ARG A 21 -4.25 -8.64 -1.78
CA ARG A 21 -5.12 -8.42 -2.93
C ARG A 21 -5.27 -9.74 -3.67
N ARG A 22 -6.49 -10.16 -3.94
CA ARG A 22 -6.81 -11.31 -4.78
C ARG A 22 -7.55 -10.83 -6.02
N ILE A 23 -7.23 -11.42 -7.17
CA ILE A 23 -7.91 -11.14 -8.43
C ILE A 23 -8.46 -12.47 -8.93
N TYR A 24 -9.77 -12.51 -9.16
CA TYR A 24 -10.45 -13.67 -9.69
C TYR A 24 -10.42 -13.66 -11.22
N ARG A 25 -10.59 -14.84 -11.83
CA ARG A 25 -10.68 -14.96 -13.30
C ARG A 25 -11.88 -14.19 -13.88
N THR A 26 -12.88 -13.90 -13.07
CA THR A 26 -14.04 -13.04 -13.39
C THR A 26 -13.65 -11.57 -13.56
N GLY A 27 -12.44 -11.16 -13.14
CA GLY A 27 -11.99 -9.77 -13.09
C GLY A 27 -12.27 -9.07 -11.76
N GLU A 28 -13.01 -9.73 -10.85
CA GLU A 28 -13.29 -9.19 -9.53
C GLU A 28 -12.02 -9.13 -8.67
N SER A 29 -11.94 -8.12 -7.82
CA SER A 29 -10.83 -7.96 -6.86
C SER A 29 -11.35 -8.04 -5.43
N GLU A 30 -10.71 -8.86 -4.61
CA GLU A 30 -10.92 -8.94 -3.16
C GLU A 30 -9.70 -8.34 -2.45
N PHE A 31 -9.96 -7.59 -1.37
CA PHE A 31 -8.95 -6.92 -0.58
C PHE A 31 -9.08 -7.35 0.88
N LEU A 32 -7.96 -7.69 1.51
CA LEU A 32 -7.93 -8.11 2.90
C LEU A 32 -6.85 -7.38 3.69
N ILE A 33 -7.19 -6.98 4.91
CA ILE A 33 -6.27 -6.53 5.95
C ILE A 33 -6.35 -7.56 7.09
N ASN A 34 -5.23 -8.20 7.44
CA ASN A 34 -5.19 -9.25 8.46
C ASN A 34 -6.28 -10.32 8.29
N LYS A 35 -6.45 -10.80 7.05
CA LYS A 35 -7.46 -11.79 6.61
C LYS A 35 -8.92 -11.33 6.73
N ARG A 36 -9.19 -10.07 7.08
CA ARG A 36 -10.54 -9.49 7.09
C ARG A 36 -10.80 -8.77 5.78
N SER A 37 -11.96 -9.02 5.18
CA SER A 37 -12.38 -8.34 3.95
C SER A 37 -12.53 -6.84 4.18
N CYS A 38 -12.07 -6.04 3.23
CA CYS A 38 -12.14 -4.59 3.25
C CYS A 38 -12.28 -4.05 1.82
N ARG A 39 -12.46 -2.74 1.66
CA ARG A 39 -12.46 -2.09 0.36
C ARG A 39 -11.06 -1.58 0.04
N LEU A 40 -10.77 -1.41 -1.24
CA LEU A 40 -9.54 -0.74 -1.69
C LEU A 40 -9.35 0.65 -1.04
N LYS A 41 -10.44 1.40 -0.83
CA LYS A 41 -10.39 2.71 -0.14
C LYS A 41 -9.87 2.60 1.29
N ASP A 42 -10.20 1.52 2.00
CA ASP A 42 -9.79 1.33 3.39
C ASP A 42 -8.26 1.08 3.46
N ILE A 43 -7.71 0.32 2.51
CA ILE A 43 -6.25 0.17 2.34
C ILE A 43 -5.58 1.50 2.02
N HIS A 44 -6.17 2.31 1.12
CA HIS A 44 -5.62 3.63 0.79
C HIS A 44 -5.62 4.58 1.99
N LEU A 45 -6.69 4.58 2.78
CA LEU A 45 -6.78 5.40 3.98
C LEU A 45 -5.75 4.96 5.02
N LEU A 46 -5.61 3.66 5.24
CA LEU A 46 -4.62 3.11 6.16
C LEU A 46 -3.19 3.52 5.83
N LEU A 47 -2.86 3.61 4.53
CA LEU A 47 -1.52 3.97 4.07
C LEU A 47 -1.33 5.48 3.83
N ALA A 48 -2.40 6.28 3.89
CA ALA A 48 -2.34 7.71 3.55
C ALA A 48 -1.40 8.48 4.48
N ASP A 49 -1.46 8.17 5.77
CA ASP A 49 -0.72 8.90 6.81
C ASP A 49 0.70 8.35 7.04
N THR A 50 1.02 7.18 6.46
CA THR A 50 2.37 6.55 6.55
C THR A 50 3.38 7.10 5.54
N GLY A 51 2.97 8.03 4.68
CA GLY A 51 3.80 8.49 3.57
C GLY A 51 3.96 7.46 2.43
N LEU A 52 3.28 6.31 2.50
CA LEU A 52 3.21 5.25 1.47
C LEU A 52 2.03 5.42 0.48
N GLY A 53 1.40 6.59 0.46
CA GLY A 53 0.29 6.94 -0.43
C GLY A 53 0.62 6.92 -1.93
N ARG A 54 -0.33 7.37 -2.76
CA ARG A 54 -0.26 7.30 -4.24
C ARG A 54 0.91 8.07 -4.85
N ASP A 55 1.45 9.06 -4.13
CA ASP A 55 2.63 9.84 -4.50
C ASP A 55 3.90 9.42 -3.74
N SER A 56 3.84 8.35 -2.96
CA SER A 56 4.98 7.85 -2.21
C SER A 56 6.12 7.39 -3.13
N MET A 57 7.33 7.68 -2.69
CA MET A 57 8.58 7.26 -3.34
C MET A 57 8.88 5.77 -3.09
N ALA A 58 7.99 5.06 -2.37
CA ALA A 58 8.17 3.67 -1.95
C ALA A 58 8.11 2.64 -3.08
N ILE A 59 7.63 3.05 -4.26
CA ILE A 59 7.66 2.23 -5.49
C ILE A 59 8.48 2.96 -6.55
N ILE A 60 9.76 2.62 -6.65
CA ILE A 60 10.64 3.03 -7.75
C ILE A 60 10.53 1.97 -8.84
N GLY A 61 9.66 2.19 -9.83
CA GLY A 61 9.65 1.42 -11.06
C GLY A 61 10.69 1.96 -12.05
N GLN A 62 11.23 1.12 -12.93
CA GLN A 62 12.31 1.47 -13.87
C GLN A 62 12.04 2.76 -14.67
N ASN A 63 10.78 3.05 -15.04
CA ASN A 63 10.38 4.26 -15.76
C ASN A 63 10.40 5.57 -14.94
N ARG A 64 10.52 5.51 -13.60
CA ARG A 64 10.50 6.71 -12.74
C ARG A 64 11.90 7.31 -12.56
N ILE A 65 12.97 6.54 -12.81
CA ILE A 65 14.36 7.03 -12.86
C ILE A 65 14.52 8.04 -13.99
N ASP A 66 13.97 7.74 -15.17
CA ASP A 66 14.01 8.64 -16.33
C ASP A 66 13.25 9.95 -16.09
N ALA A 67 12.20 9.91 -15.27
CA ALA A 67 11.43 11.10 -14.91
C ALA A 67 12.17 12.01 -13.91
N ILE A 68 12.91 11.44 -12.95
CA ILE A 68 13.72 12.20 -11.98
C ILE A 68 14.98 12.79 -12.63
N LEU A 69 15.60 12.07 -13.57
CA LEU A 69 16.74 12.59 -14.34
C LEU A 69 16.36 13.74 -15.29
N ASN A 70 15.11 13.77 -15.75
CA ASN A 70 14.60 14.80 -16.67
C ASN A 70 13.86 15.96 -15.99
N SER A 71 13.59 15.90 -14.69
CA SER A 71 13.13 17.07 -13.94
C SER A 71 14.32 18.01 -13.72
N LYS A 72 14.49 18.95 -14.66
CA LYS A 72 15.34 20.14 -14.49
C LYS A 72 14.79 21.00 -13.32
N PRO A 73 15.68 21.72 -12.61
CA PRO A 73 15.40 22.35 -11.31
C PRO A 73 14.26 23.36 -11.34
#